data_AF-A0A1E7EX04-F1
#
_entry.id   AF-A0A1E7EX04-F1
#
_cell.length_a   1.000
_cell.length_b   1.000
_cell.length_c   1.000
_cell.angle_alpha   90.00
_cell.angle_beta   90.00
_cell.angle_gamma   90.00
#
_symmetry.space_group_name_H-M   'P 1'
#
loop_
_entity.id
_entity.type
_entity.pdbx_description
1 polymer ?
#
loop_
_entity_poly.entity_id
_entity_poly.type
_entity_poly.pdbx_seq_one_letter_code
_entity_poly.pdbx_strand_id
1 'polypeptide(L)'
;MNDNNIDNEENHPEQEQTAASNDRASASATTDEIIKQGLQRAPDDDVLKGRTIYKINRTAFQSKKTPVAAASVTGTSVAAATTNGTTTPSSSTTTTTTTDNKNDDTTIETDDDNDKKSATTAGPSTTTTTTTNNDQLAAAAAADTERKRKARLRFISCLQGYDDYTQQTRSKTDELVWTFEELLEFDDNDYLTEQEAIGAAPEHKRERRQGLISSIQGYDEFTEQERDTTDQLVLMFLTEIQTDIYDQFGKFCDEEDVVRALDSDRDTEAQVEAIVRFFPEMLTSNDYKFGHHPIQLLACNVNAYEICTLKAAAVSFIPLLARLAIELAVSFHKLWHDNKRGGLLCEDINGDNVLQLLMLSDKIEVHNQEHHEYIDTQYLQVLIQLKKLDLLKKEDIQKYYLLHELCYKHRIGYFPEKRFRFLVEWDPAAILCARRGCAIRKGRLPLRDVLSFHSSIHSTIRGFKHVFEAGIRYYPRKKGITLLFDTSRRVGKTPFQVACESFGHEKVMKVVKDTLAHCNTPPLNIEEAVLSAATDENVHLDSVYFLIRREPDILQKLLSLSSSSSSSIASATHINQKKRKRNDKKKDDDDDGN
;
A
#
# COMPACT_ATOMS: atom_id res chain seq x y z
N MET A 1 58.46 19.66 30.67
CA MET A 1 59.92 19.61 30.63
C MET A 1 60.31 18.16 30.34
N ASN A 2 60.98 17.99 29.21
CA ASN A 2 61.65 16.80 28.66
C ASN A 2 60.79 15.70 28.03
N ASP A 3 60.52 15.97 26.75
CA ASP A 3 60.73 15.10 25.58
C ASP A 3 61.61 13.86 25.78
N ASN A 4 61.25 12.76 25.11
CA ASN A 4 62.16 12.08 24.19
C ASN A 4 61.42 11.13 23.24
N ASN A 5 61.59 11.48 21.97
CA ASN A 5 61.23 10.79 20.74
C ASN A 5 62.36 9.80 20.39
N ILE A 6 62.06 8.57 19.95
CA ILE A 6 63.00 7.74 19.18
C ILE A 6 62.22 7.00 18.08
N ASP A 7 62.51 7.40 16.86
CA ASP A 7 62.20 6.76 15.58
C ASP A 7 63.02 5.48 15.37
N ASN A 8 62.52 4.55 14.55
CA ASN A 8 63.33 3.65 13.73
C ASN A 8 62.46 3.01 12.61
N GLU A 9 62.48 3.67 11.45
CA GLU A 9 62.77 3.14 10.10
C GLU A 9 63.83 1.99 10.13
N GLU A 10 64.01 1.03 9.21
CA GLU A 10 63.50 0.69 7.87
C GLU A 10 64.14 -0.67 7.46
N ASN A 11 63.63 -1.29 6.38
CA ASN A 11 64.31 -2.15 5.37
C ASN A 11 64.49 -3.68 5.55
N HIS A 12 63.67 -4.43 4.77
CA HIS A 12 63.98 -5.39 3.64
C HIS A 12 65.06 -6.50 3.79
N PRO A 13 65.15 -7.57 2.93
CA PRO A 13 64.25 -8.07 1.86
C PRO A 13 64.07 -9.63 1.79
N GLU A 14 63.22 -10.02 0.81
CA GLU A 14 63.11 -11.23 -0.04
C GLU A 14 64.01 -12.48 0.13
N GLN A 15 63.37 -13.67 0.02
CA GLN A 15 63.58 -14.78 -0.97
C GLN A 15 63.16 -16.12 -0.34
N GLU A 16 62.07 -16.78 -0.78
CA GLU A 16 61.88 -17.65 -1.96
C GLU A 16 62.34 -19.12 -1.78
N GLN A 17 61.43 -20.06 -2.11
CA GLN A 17 61.61 -21.50 -2.41
C GLN A 17 61.80 -22.45 -1.20
N THR A 18 61.21 -23.66 -1.10
CA THR A 18 60.49 -24.53 -2.03
C THR A 18 59.75 -25.67 -1.27
N ALA A 19 58.64 -26.11 -1.86
CA ALA A 19 58.18 -27.50 -2.07
C ALA A 19 57.53 -28.38 -0.96
N ALA A 20 56.55 -29.15 -1.49
CA ALA A 20 55.92 -30.42 -1.06
C ALA A 20 54.74 -30.31 -0.06
N SER A 21 53.48 -30.45 -0.49
CA SER A 21 52.77 -31.61 -1.08
C SER A 21 51.85 -32.26 -0.03
N ASN A 22 50.54 -32.11 -0.20
CA ASN A 22 49.56 -33.20 -0.20
C ASN A 22 48.12 -32.68 -0.35
N ASP A 23 47.62 -32.81 -1.58
CA ASP A 23 46.32 -33.34 -2.00
C ASP A 23 45.15 -33.31 -1.01
N ARG A 24 44.15 -32.48 -1.35
CA ARG A 24 42.75 -32.92 -1.35
C ARG A 24 41.93 -32.13 -2.37
N ALA A 25 41.87 -32.68 -3.58
CA ALA A 25 40.99 -32.22 -4.66
C ALA A 25 39.52 -32.55 -4.34
N SER A 26 38.63 -31.57 -4.49
CA SER A 26 37.19 -31.78 -4.74
C SER A 26 36.58 -30.48 -5.30
N ALA A 27 36.54 -30.43 -6.63
CA ALA A 27 35.57 -29.76 -7.52
C ALA A 27 34.98 -28.39 -7.12
N SER A 28 35.59 -27.34 -7.68
CA SER A 28 34.92 -26.08 -8.04
C SER A 28 34.68 -26.11 -9.55
N ALA A 29 33.45 -26.42 -9.97
CA ALA A 29 33.01 -26.28 -11.35
C ALA A 29 31.81 -25.32 -11.38
N THR A 30 32.10 -24.09 -11.81
CA THR A 30 31.27 -23.19 -12.63
C THR A 30 29.77 -23.46 -12.69
N THR A 31 29.02 -22.61 -11.98
CA THR A 31 27.55 -22.56 -11.92
C THR A 31 26.89 -21.88 -13.13
N ASP A 32 27.65 -21.51 -14.17
CA ASP A 32 27.14 -20.69 -15.29
C ASP A 32 26.72 -21.49 -16.55
N GLU A 33 26.79 -22.82 -16.53
CA GLU A 33 26.51 -23.64 -17.73
C GLU A 33 25.30 -24.60 -17.61
N ILE A 34 24.58 -24.59 -16.48
CA ILE A 34 23.41 -25.48 -16.26
C ILE A 34 22.07 -24.81 -16.62
N ILE A 35 22.02 -23.48 -16.85
CA ILE A 35 20.78 -22.77 -17.19
C ILE A 35 20.43 -22.82 -18.70
N LYS A 36 21.30 -23.36 -19.56
CA LYS A 36 21.14 -23.25 -21.03
C LYS A 36 20.61 -24.47 -21.79
N GLN A 37 20.24 -25.58 -21.14
CA GLN A 37 19.77 -26.79 -21.83
C GLN A 37 18.46 -27.40 -21.29
N GLY A 38 17.59 -26.58 -20.73
CA GLY A 38 16.37 -27.04 -20.06
C GLY A 38 15.03 -26.61 -20.66
N LEU A 39 14.92 -26.14 -21.90
CA LEU A 39 13.61 -25.78 -22.47
C LEU A 39 13.58 -25.89 -24.01
N GLN A 40 13.40 -27.11 -24.51
CA GLN A 40 12.84 -27.37 -25.84
C GLN A 40 11.75 -28.43 -25.72
N ARG A 41 10.53 -27.97 -25.45
CA ARG A 41 9.30 -28.66 -25.83
C ARG A 41 8.40 -27.61 -26.49
N ALA A 42 8.22 -27.76 -27.79
CA ALA A 42 7.18 -27.08 -28.54
C ALA A 42 5.81 -27.64 -28.11
N PRO A 43 4.78 -26.80 -27.97
CA PRO A 43 3.41 -27.19 -28.21
C PRO A 43 2.98 -26.68 -29.59
N ASP A 44 2.52 -27.61 -30.42
CA ASP A 44 1.77 -27.36 -31.63
C ASP A 44 0.39 -26.76 -31.27
N ASP A 45 0.11 -25.63 -31.91
CA ASP A 45 -1.13 -25.08 -32.48
C ASP A 45 -2.51 -25.11 -31.79
N ASP A 46 -3.16 -23.96 -32.05
CA ASP A 46 -4.60 -23.71 -32.22
C ASP A 46 -5.52 -23.69 -30.99
N VAL A 47 -5.51 -22.54 -30.33
CA VAL A 47 -6.71 -21.99 -29.68
C VAL A 47 -6.97 -20.58 -30.19
N LEU A 48 -7.95 -20.46 -31.08
CA LEU A 48 -8.55 -19.23 -31.57
C LEU A 48 -8.98 -18.32 -30.40
N LYS A 49 -8.27 -17.20 -30.24
CA LYS A 49 -8.60 -16.14 -29.28
C LYS A 49 -9.76 -15.28 -29.81
N GLY A 50 -10.94 -15.46 -29.25
CA GLY A 50 -12.03 -14.49 -29.36
C GLY A 50 -11.79 -13.32 -28.42
N ARG A 51 -11.18 -12.23 -28.90
CA ARG A 51 -11.18 -10.94 -28.20
C ARG A 51 -12.57 -10.30 -28.35
N THR A 52 -13.26 -10.06 -27.24
CA THR A 52 -14.43 -9.18 -27.23
C THR A 52 -13.92 -7.73 -27.27
N ILE A 53 -13.80 -7.18 -28.47
CA ILE A 53 -13.59 -5.75 -28.68
C ILE A 53 -14.90 -5.05 -28.35
N TYR A 54 -14.86 -4.06 -27.46
CA TYR A 54 -15.95 -3.10 -27.32
C TYR A 54 -16.14 -2.40 -28.67
N LYS A 55 -17.15 -2.82 -29.43
CA LYS A 55 -17.58 -2.08 -30.62
C LYS A 55 -18.00 -0.69 -30.14
N ILE A 56 -17.14 0.30 -30.37
CA ILE A 56 -17.53 1.70 -30.34
C ILE A 56 -18.74 1.80 -31.26
N ASN A 57 -19.88 2.28 -30.74
CA ASN A 57 -21.14 2.34 -31.48
C ASN A 57 -21.01 3.30 -32.68
N ARG A 58 -20.52 2.78 -33.81
CA ARG A 58 -20.47 3.43 -35.14
C ARG A 58 -21.85 3.97 -35.57
N THR A 59 -22.92 3.38 -35.02
CA THR A 59 -24.32 3.77 -35.24
C THR A 59 -24.71 5.13 -34.67
N ALA A 60 -24.01 5.68 -33.67
CA ALA A 60 -24.32 7.01 -33.14
C ALA A 60 -23.81 8.15 -34.06
N PHE A 61 -22.80 7.89 -34.89
CA PHE A 61 -22.16 8.91 -35.73
C PHE A 61 -22.79 9.07 -37.11
N GLN A 62 -23.50 8.07 -37.64
CA GLN A 62 -24.11 8.15 -38.97
C GLN A 62 -25.51 8.81 -39.00
N SER A 63 -26.16 9.06 -37.85
CA SER A 63 -27.54 9.59 -37.83
C SER A 63 -27.69 11.12 -37.98
N LYS A 64 -26.59 11.87 -38.13
CA LYS A 64 -26.61 13.35 -38.22
C LYS A 64 -26.42 13.95 -39.62
N LYS A 65 -26.34 13.14 -40.68
CA LYS A 65 -26.32 13.65 -42.08
C LYS A 65 -27.66 13.40 -42.78
N THR A 66 -28.65 14.23 -42.49
CA THR A 66 -29.77 14.46 -43.41
C THR A 66 -29.87 15.96 -43.66
N PRO A 67 -29.71 16.45 -44.91
CA PRO A 67 -29.87 17.87 -45.19
C PRO A 67 -31.35 18.24 -45.05
N VAL A 68 -31.63 19.24 -44.20
CA VAL A 68 -32.96 19.86 -44.07
C VAL A 68 -33.26 20.60 -45.37
N ALA A 69 -34.11 20.00 -46.20
CA ALA A 69 -34.74 20.68 -47.32
C ALA A 69 -35.77 21.67 -46.76
N ALA A 70 -35.56 22.95 -47.06
CA ALA A 70 -36.51 24.02 -46.78
C ALA A 70 -37.79 23.84 -47.61
N ALA A 71 -38.94 23.76 -46.93
CA ALA A 71 -40.24 24.01 -47.54
C ALA A 71 -41.17 24.67 -46.51
N SER A 72 -41.50 25.94 -46.74
CA SER A 72 -42.61 26.62 -46.09
C SER A 72 -43.92 26.17 -46.73
N VAL A 73 -44.91 25.73 -45.95
CA VAL A 73 -46.34 25.93 -46.27
C VAL A 73 -47.16 25.97 -44.96
N THR A 74 -48.06 26.95 -44.96
CA THR A 74 -49.13 27.31 -44.04
C THR A 74 -50.16 26.22 -43.67
N GLY A 75 -50.69 26.29 -42.45
CA GLY A 75 -52.14 26.27 -42.23
C GLY A 75 -52.83 24.99 -41.73
N THR A 76 -53.46 25.14 -40.55
CA THR A 76 -54.84 24.72 -40.19
C THR A 76 -55.22 23.23 -40.02
N SER A 77 -55.31 22.83 -38.74
CA SER A 77 -56.45 22.20 -38.02
C SER A 77 -57.11 20.87 -38.44
N VAL A 78 -57.38 20.06 -37.39
CA VAL A 78 -58.59 19.23 -37.10
C VAL A 78 -58.47 17.68 -37.18
N ALA A 79 -58.85 17.09 -36.03
CA ALA A 79 -59.51 15.81 -35.75
C ALA A 79 -58.79 14.44 -35.89
N ALA A 80 -58.61 13.84 -34.70
CA ALA A 80 -59.17 12.56 -34.23
C ALA A 80 -59.09 11.29 -35.10
N ALA A 81 -58.46 10.24 -34.54
CA ALA A 81 -59.09 8.92 -34.40
C ALA A 81 -58.34 8.01 -33.41
N THR A 82 -59.12 7.58 -32.43
CA THR A 82 -59.08 6.42 -31.54
C THR A 82 -58.40 5.15 -32.11
N THR A 83 -57.67 4.40 -31.29
CA THR A 83 -57.92 2.94 -31.09
C THR A 83 -57.19 2.38 -29.86
N ASN A 84 -57.89 1.47 -29.21
CA ASN A 84 -57.64 0.86 -27.90
C ASN A 84 -56.53 -0.22 -27.92
N GLY A 85 -55.95 -0.49 -26.75
CA GLY A 85 -55.09 -1.66 -26.51
C GLY A 85 -54.85 -1.92 -25.01
N THR A 86 -55.80 -2.60 -24.40
CA THR A 86 -55.87 -3.12 -23.02
C THR A 86 -54.73 -4.10 -22.69
N THR A 87 -54.13 -4.03 -21.48
CA THR A 87 -53.93 -5.18 -20.55
C THR A 87 -53.21 -4.80 -19.23
N THR A 88 -53.95 -5.00 -18.13
CA THR A 88 -53.61 -5.35 -16.72
C THR A 88 -52.17 -5.22 -16.17
N PRO A 89 -52.01 -4.61 -14.97
CA PRO A 89 -50.83 -4.78 -14.12
C PRO A 89 -51.04 -5.82 -13.01
N SER A 90 -50.01 -6.63 -12.78
CA SER A 90 -49.88 -7.58 -11.67
C SER A 90 -49.46 -6.87 -10.38
N SER A 91 -50.12 -7.26 -9.31
CA SER A 91 -49.84 -6.91 -7.92
C SER A 91 -48.57 -7.62 -7.41
N SER A 92 -47.77 -6.91 -6.61
CA SER A 92 -46.88 -7.56 -5.64
C SER A 92 -46.92 -6.85 -4.31
N THR A 93 -47.10 -7.69 -3.31
CA THR A 93 -47.40 -7.46 -1.89
C THR A 93 -46.15 -6.98 -1.15
N THR A 94 -46.27 -5.94 -0.33
CA THR A 94 -45.24 -5.58 0.67
C THR A 94 -45.79 -5.86 2.06
N THR A 95 -45.12 -6.77 2.76
CA THR A 95 -45.42 -7.26 4.10
C THR A 95 -44.90 -6.28 5.15
N THR A 96 -45.78 -5.84 6.03
CA THR A 96 -45.51 -5.09 7.26
C THR A 96 -45.10 -6.06 8.37
N THR A 97 -43.95 -5.83 9.01
CA THR A 97 -43.62 -6.40 10.33
C THR A 97 -43.35 -5.30 11.33
N THR A 98 -44.30 -5.15 12.24
CA THR A 98 -44.24 -4.42 13.51
C THR A 98 -43.33 -5.16 14.49
N THR A 99 -42.44 -4.44 15.17
CA THR A 99 -41.96 -4.83 16.50
C THR A 99 -41.81 -3.59 17.36
N ASP A 100 -42.54 -3.59 18.47
CA ASP A 100 -42.41 -2.69 19.59
C ASP A 100 -41.03 -2.84 20.24
N ASN A 101 -40.44 -1.73 20.70
CA ASN A 101 -39.79 -1.71 22.01
C ASN A 101 -39.67 -0.30 22.58
N LYS A 102 -39.96 -0.27 23.89
CA LYS A 102 -40.08 0.86 24.80
C LYS A 102 -38.72 1.47 25.16
N ASN A 103 -38.80 2.77 25.45
CA ASN A 103 -38.10 3.56 26.45
C ASN A 103 -36.56 3.56 26.42
N ASP A 104 -35.96 4.71 26.10
CA ASP A 104 -35.25 5.44 27.14
C ASP A 104 -35.20 6.95 26.86
N ASP A 105 -35.29 7.65 27.98
CA ASP A 105 -35.50 9.06 28.23
C ASP A 105 -34.15 9.79 28.14
N THR A 106 -34.05 10.85 27.33
CA THR A 106 -33.03 11.90 27.50
C THR A 106 -33.48 13.18 26.80
N THR A 107 -33.93 14.11 27.63
CA THR A 107 -34.23 15.51 27.39
C THR A 107 -32.98 16.29 26.95
N ILE A 108 -33.06 16.98 25.82
CA ILE A 108 -32.23 18.16 25.52
C ILE A 108 -33.19 19.28 25.12
N GLU A 109 -33.13 20.34 25.93
CA GLU A 109 -33.80 21.62 25.77
C GLU A 109 -33.29 22.34 24.51
N THR A 110 -34.21 22.84 23.69
CA THR A 110 -33.97 24.04 22.89
C THR A 110 -35.21 24.90 22.95
N ASP A 111 -35.00 26.11 23.48
CA ASP A 111 -35.96 27.18 23.66
C ASP A 111 -36.63 27.61 22.35
N ASP A 112 -37.96 27.56 22.36
CA ASP A 112 -38.84 28.34 21.49
C ASP A 112 -39.25 29.59 22.27
N ASP A 113 -38.93 30.79 21.75
CA ASP A 113 -39.73 32.02 21.88
C ASP A 113 -39.05 33.21 21.19
N ASN A 114 -39.60 33.66 20.05
CA ASN A 114 -40.18 35.00 19.94
C ASN A 114 -40.66 35.36 18.52
N ASP A 115 -41.99 35.49 18.44
CA ASP A 115 -42.76 36.62 17.93
C ASP A 115 -42.25 37.55 16.79
N LYS A 116 -43.04 37.51 15.71
CA LYS A 116 -43.71 38.66 15.05
C LYS A 116 -43.16 40.08 15.30
N LYS A 117 -42.70 40.72 14.23
CA LYS A 117 -43.27 42.01 13.81
C LYS A 117 -43.00 42.35 12.34
N SER A 118 -44.09 42.54 11.61
CA SER A 118 -44.15 43.15 10.28
C SER A 118 -43.77 44.63 10.33
N ALA A 119 -42.87 45.06 9.45
CA ALA A 119 -42.76 46.46 9.06
C ALA A 119 -42.38 46.55 7.57
N THR A 120 -43.36 47.03 6.82
CA THR A 120 -43.33 47.44 5.42
C THR A 120 -42.21 48.45 5.15
N THR A 121 -41.30 48.17 4.23
CA THR A 121 -40.46 49.22 3.62
C THR A 121 -40.29 48.97 2.12
N ALA A 122 -40.41 50.07 1.37
CA ALA A 122 -40.54 50.17 -0.07
C ALA A 122 -39.42 49.49 -0.87
N GLY A 123 -39.80 48.96 -2.04
CA GLY A 123 -38.92 48.20 -2.92
C GLY A 123 -37.89 49.02 -3.71
N PRO A 124 -36.86 48.33 -4.24
CA PRO A 124 -36.15 48.77 -5.41
C PRO A 124 -36.56 47.94 -6.64
N SER A 125 -36.83 48.68 -7.71
CA SER A 125 -36.94 48.31 -9.11
C SER A 125 -36.29 46.96 -9.51
N THR A 126 -37.14 46.04 -9.96
CA THR A 126 -36.81 44.82 -10.70
C THR A 126 -36.55 45.16 -12.17
N THR A 127 -35.34 45.56 -12.54
CA THR A 127 -34.96 45.73 -13.96
C THR A 127 -33.47 45.53 -14.21
N THR A 128 -32.87 44.40 -13.81
CA THR A 128 -31.44 44.11 -14.16
C THR A 128 -31.04 42.62 -14.11
N THR A 129 -31.82 41.68 -14.67
CA THR A 129 -31.50 40.23 -14.58
C THR A 129 -31.24 39.53 -15.92
N THR A 130 -31.34 40.21 -17.05
CA THR A 130 -31.17 39.59 -18.39
C THR A 130 -29.74 39.66 -18.92
N THR A 131 -28.91 40.59 -18.47
CA THR A 131 -27.53 40.73 -18.97
C THR A 131 -26.61 39.61 -18.45
N THR A 132 -26.87 39.08 -17.27
CA THR A 132 -26.00 38.08 -16.61
C THR A 132 -25.99 36.70 -17.28
N ASN A 133 -27.02 36.34 -18.04
CA ASN A 133 -27.11 35.00 -18.65
C ASN A 133 -26.26 34.87 -19.92
N ASN A 134 -26.17 35.93 -20.73
CA ASN A 134 -25.35 35.91 -21.96
C ASN A 134 -23.85 35.90 -21.63
N ASP A 135 -23.44 36.62 -20.58
CA ASP A 135 -22.05 36.64 -20.13
C ASP A 135 -21.60 35.27 -19.58
N GLN A 136 -22.48 34.57 -18.85
CA GLN A 136 -22.22 33.21 -18.37
C GLN A 136 -22.08 32.20 -19.52
N LEU A 137 -22.94 32.29 -20.55
CA LEU A 137 -22.89 31.41 -21.71
C LEU A 137 -21.59 31.61 -22.51
N ALA A 138 -21.21 32.87 -22.73
CA ALA A 138 -19.96 33.22 -23.41
C ALA A 138 -18.72 32.73 -22.63
N ALA A 139 -18.73 32.90 -21.30
CA ALA A 139 -17.65 32.40 -20.44
C ALA A 139 -17.54 30.86 -20.48
N ALA A 140 -18.66 30.14 -20.47
CA ALA A 140 -18.67 28.69 -20.58
C ALA A 140 -18.14 28.21 -21.95
N ALA A 141 -18.53 28.86 -23.04
CA ALA A 141 -18.03 28.55 -24.39
C ALA A 141 -16.52 28.83 -24.52
N ALA A 142 -16.04 29.93 -23.95
CA ALA A 142 -14.61 30.24 -23.92
C ALA A 142 -13.82 29.20 -23.09
N ALA A 143 -14.37 28.77 -21.95
CA ALA A 143 -13.76 27.72 -21.13
C ALA A 143 -13.71 26.36 -21.84
N ASP A 144 -14.78 25.98 -22.57
CA ASP A 144 -14.79 24.76 -23.38
C ASP A 144 -13.77 24.80 -24.53
N THR A 145 -13.69 25.94 -25.22
CA THR A 145 -12.72 26.18 -26.30
C THR A 145 -11.28 26.04 -25.80
N GLU A 146 -10.97 26.64 -24.65
CA GLU A 146 -9.64 26.53 -24.04
C GLU A 146 -9.36 25.11 -23.53
N ARG A 147 -10.37 24.41 -22.99
CA ARG A 147 -10.25 23.00 -22.59
C ARG A 147 -9.90 22.11 -23.79
N LYS A 148 -10.60 22.26 -24.92
CA LYS A 148 -10.34 21.54 -26.17
C LYS A 148 -8.94 21.84 -26.70
N ARG A 149 -8.54 23.11 -26.71
CA ARG A 149 -7.18 23.53 -27.10
C ARG A 149 -6.10 22.86 -26.23
N LYS A 150 -6.26 22.85 -24.91
CA LYS A 150 -5.35 22.15 -23.99
C LYS A 150 -5.32 20.65 -24.26
N ALA A 151 -6.45 20.02 -24.55
CA ALA A 151 -6.52 18.60 -24.89
C ALA A 151 -5.72 18.28 -26.17
N ARG A 152 -5.83 19.12 -27.22
CA ARG A 152 -5.03 18.94 -28.45
C ARG A 152 -3.53 19.07 -28.20
N LEU A 153 -3.10 20.07 -27.41
CA LEU A 153 -1.69 20.22 -27.04
C LEU A 153 -1.20 19.02 -26.23
N ARG A 154 -2.01 18.53 -25.28
CA ARG A 154 -1.72 17.32 -24.51
C ARG A 154 -1.59 16.11 -25.45
N PHE A 155 -2.51 15.92 -26.38
CA PHE A 155 -2.46 14.86 -27.38
C PHE A 155 -1.18 14.89 -28.24
N ILE A 156 -0.80 16.05 -28.77
CA ILE A 156 0.47 16.19 -29.52
C ILE A 156 1.66 15.79 -28.64
N SER A 157 1.71 16.30 -27.40
CA SER A 157 2.76 15.94 -26.45
C SER A 157 2.76 14.43 -26.13
N CYS A 158 1.59 13.78 -26.11
CA CYS A 158 1.46 12.34 -25.89
C CYS A 158 2.19 11.56 -27.00
N LEU A 159 1.94 11.94 -28.26
CA LEU A 159 2.52 11.29 -29.41
C LEU A 159 4.02 11.58 -29.56
N GLN A 160 4.46 12.77 -29.15
CA GLN A 160 5.87 13.14 -29.14
C GLN A 160 6.68 12.39 -28.08
N GLY A 161 6.11 12.16 -26.89
CA GLY A 161 6.73 11.39 -25.81
C GLY A 161 6.63 9.86 -25.96
N TYR A 162 6.15 9.36 -27.10
CA TYR A 162 5.82 7.95 -27.31
C TYR A 162 6.96 6.99 -26.94
N ASP A 163 8.20 7.31 -27.35
CA ASP A 163 9.34 6.41 -27.14
C ASP A 163 9.75 6.29 -25.66
N ASP A 164 9.33 7.25 -24.84
CA ASP A 164 9.58 7.27 -23.40
C ASP A 164 8.52 6.48 -22.61
N TYR A 165 7.52 5.89 -23.26
CA TYR A 165 6.47 5.13 -22.57
C TYR A 165 6.78 3.64 -22.45
N THR A 166 6.09 2.98 -21.52
CA THR A 166 6.10 1.52 -21.37
C THR A 166 5.68 0.85 -22.67
N GLN A 167 6.14 -0.39 -22.88
CA GLN A 167 5.80 -1.14 -24.09
C GLN A 167 4.28 -1.27 -24.28
N GLN A 168 3.54 -1.46 -23.19
CA GLN A 168 2.09 -1.59 -23.22
C GLN A 168 1.40 -0.29 -23.63
N THR A 169 1.78 0.84 -23.03
CA THR A 169 1.22 2.15 -23.40
C THR A 169 1.53 2.51 -24.85
N ARG A 170 2.72 2.16 -25.34
CA ARG A 170 3.08 2.30 -26.77
C ARG A 170 2.18 1.47 -27.67
N SER A 171 1.97 0.20 -27.33
CA SER A 171 1.07 -0.68 -28.09
C SER A 171 -0.36 -0.14 -28.14
N LYS A 172 -0.89 0.36 -27.02
CA LYS A 172 -2.22 0.96 -26.98
C LYS A 172 -2.30 2.28 -27.75
N THR A 173 -1.23 3.07 -27.69
CA THR A 173 -1.10 4.31 -28.47
C THR A 173 -1.19 4.03 -29.96
N ASP A 174 -0.48 3.03 -30.47
CA ASP A 174 -0.53 2.68 -31.91
C ASP A 174 -1.92 2.19 -32.35
N GLU A 175 -2.60 1.40 -31.51
CA GLU A 175 -4.00 0.96 -31.75
C GLU A 175 -4.96 2.15 -31.85
N LEU A 176 -4.83 3.12 -30.95
CA LEU A 176 -5.69 4.29 -30.95
C LEU A 176 -5.34 5.29 -32.05
N VAL A 177 -4.07 5.42 -32.44
CA VAL A 177 -3.65 6.23 -33.61
C VAL A 177 -4.27 5.68 -34.88
N TRP A 178 -4.25 4.35 -35.06
CA TRP A 178 -4.94 3.70 -36.17
C TRP A 178 -6.44 4.02 -36.18
N THR A 179 -7.10 3.84 -35.03
CA THR A 179 -8.55 4.12 -34.90
C THR A 179 -8.87 5.58 -35.18
N PHE A 180 -7.98 6.50 -34.80
CA PHE A 180 -8.13 7.93 -35.04
C PHE A 180 -8.04 8.27 -36.52
N GLU A 181 -7.04 7.73 -37.23
CA GLU A 181 -6.89 7.91 -38.68
C GLU A 181 -8.11 7.37 -39.43
N GLU A 182 -8.57 6.16 -39.09
CA GLU A 182 -9.76 5.54 -39.70
C GLU A 182 -11.03 6.38 -39.54
N LEU A 183 -11.16 7.12 -38.43
CA LEU A 183 -12.31 7.97 -38.16
C LEU A 183 -12.20 9.38 -38.77
N LEU A 184 -10.98 9.82 -39.13
CA LEU A 184 -10.74 11.08 -39.84
C LEU A 184 -10.80 10.92 -41.36
N GLU A 185 -10.39 9.77 -41.90
CA GLU A 185 -10.40 9.52 -43.34
C GLU A 185 -11.81 9.20 -43.81
N PHE A 186 -12.46 10.21 -44.40
CA PHE A 186 -13.89 10.16 -44.68
C PHE A 186 -14.29 9.49 -46.01
N ASP A 187 -13.40 9.09 -46.94
CA ASP A 187 -13.92 8.46 -48.18
C ASP A 187 -13.04 7.63 -49.13
N ASP A 188 -11.70 7.52 -49.07
CA ASP A 188 -10.96 6.85 -50.18
C ASP A 188 -10.37 5.48 -49.83
N ASN A 189 -11.13 4.45 -50.23
CA ASN A 189 -10.89 3.00 -50.21
C ASN A 189 -9.46 2.53 -50.60
N ASP A 190 -8.62 2.23 -49.60
CA ASP A 190 -7.68 1.10 -49.66
C ASP A 190 -7.35 0.65 -48.23
N TYR A 191 -8.30 -0.05 -47.60
CA TYR A 191 -8.16 -0.56 -46.24
C TYR A 191 -7.16 -1.72 -46.21
N LEU A 192 -5.96 -1.47 -45.69
CA LEU A 192 -5.08 -2.54 -45.19
C LEU A 192 -5.78 -3.28 -44.05
N THR A 193 -5.59 -4.59 -44.00
CA THR A 193 -6.23 -5.42 -42.97
C THR A 193 -5.60 -5.14 -41.59
N GLU A 194 -6.40 -5.24 -40.52
CA GLU A 194 -5.95 -5.05 -39.12
C GLU A 194 -4.71 -5.90 -38.77
N GLN A 195 -4.57 -7.08 -39.39
CA GLN A 195 -3.41 -7.96 -39.22
C GLN A 195 -2.13 -7.40 -39.84
N GLU A 196 -2.20 -6.73 -41.00
CA GLU A 196 -1.03 -6.08 -41.63
C GLU A 196 -0.59 -4.85 -40.82
N ALA A 197 -1.52 -4.17 -40.17
CA ALA A 197 -1.25 -3.01 -39.31
C ALA A 197 -0.45 -3.37 -38.04
N ILE A 198 -0.77 -4.51 -37.42
CA ILE A 198 -0.12 -4.95 -36.18
C ILE A 198 1.35 -5.34 -36.43
N GLY A 199 1.62 -5.97 -37.58
CA GLY A 199 2.95 -6.36 -38.05
C GLY A 199 3.74 -5.26 -38.76
N ALA A 200 3.17 -4.06 -38.94
CA ALA A 200 3.82 -2.98 -39.68
C ALA A 200 5.18 -2.61 -39.07
N ALA A 201 6.14 -2.31 -39.94
CA ALA A 201 7.49 -1.91 -39.53
C ALA A 201 7.43 -0.71 -38.56
N PRO A 202 8.31 -0.64 -37.55
CA PRO A 202 8.35 0.46 -36.57
C PRO A 202 8.40 1.86 -37.22
N GLU A 203 9.02 1.97 -38.39
CA GLU A 203 9.10 3.22 -39.17
C GLU A 203 7.71 3.68 -39.64
N HIS A 204 6.88 2.77 -40.15
CA HIS A 204 5.52 3.10 -40.61
C HIS A 204 4.63 3.60 -39.45
N LYS A 205 4.75 2.96 -38.28
CA LYS A 205 4.03 3.42 -37.08
C LYS A 205 4.46 4.83 -36.65
N ARG A 206 5.76 5.13 -36.78
CA ARG A 206 6.32 6.47 -36.50
C ARG A 206 5.84 7.52 -37.50
N GLU A 207 5.84 7.20 -38.79
CA GLU A 207 5.36 8.09 -39.85
C GLU A 207 3.91 8.48 -39.64
N ARG A 208 3.05 7.52 -39.30
CA ARG A 208 1.65 7.76 -38.95
C ARG A 208 1.46 8.72 -37.79
N ARG A 209 2.16 8.47 -36.68
CA ARG A 209 2.15 9.40 -35.54
C ARG A 209 2.57 10.81 -35.94
N GLN A 210 3.60 10.94 -36.77
CA GLN A 210 4.06 12.24 -37.26
C GLN A 210 3.05 12.90 -38.21
N GLY A 211 2.39 12.12 -39.06
CA GLY A 211 1.28 12.56 -39.91
C GLY A 211 0.14 13.12 -39.06
N LEU A 212 -0.30 12.37 -38.05
CA LEU A 212 -1.36 12.78 -37.15
C LEU A 212 -1.00 14.03 -36.33
N ILE A 213 0.23 14.14 -35.83
CA ILE A 213 0.73 15.38 -35.20
C ILE A 213 0.61 16.56 -36.15
N SER A 214 1.04 16.40 -37.40
CA SER A 214 1.02 17.46 -38.42
C SER A 214 -0.42 17.88 -38.74
N SER A 215 -1.35 16.92 -38.88
CA SER A 215 -2.77 17.19 -39.10
C SER A 215 -3.40 17.98 -37.96
N ILE A 216 -3.10 17.64 -36.70
CA ILE A 216 -3.61 18.37 -35.54
C ILE A 216 -2.94 19.76 -35.39
N GLN A 217 -1.71 19.93 -35.85
CA GLN A 217 -1.06 21.25 -35.91
C GLN A 217 -1.71 22.16 -36.96
N GLY A 218 -2.25 21.60 -38.05
CA GLY A 218 -3.05 22.29 -39.07
C GLY A 218 -4.53 22.53 -38.68
N TYR A 219 -4.91 22.36 -37.42
CA TYR A 219 -6.31 22.40 -36.97
C TYR A 219 -7.10 23.67 -37.36
N ASP A 220 -6.42 24.81 -37.51
CA ASP A 220 -7.06 26.07 -37.93
C ASP A 220 -7.54 26.04 -39.40
N GLU A 221 -7.11 25.06 -40.20
CA GLU A 221 -7.56 24.88 -41.58
C GLU A 221 -8.84 24.03 -41.68
N PHE A 222 -9.19 23.31 -40.62
CA PHE A 222 -10.37 22.44 -40.59
C PHE A 222 -11.67 23.24 -40.58
N THR A 223 -12.71 22.69 -41.21
CA THR A 223 -14.08 23.20 -41.07
C THR A 223 -14.57 23.05 -39.63
N GLU A 224 -15.59 23.81 -39.25
CA GLU A 224 -16.17 23.75 -37.89
C GLU A 224 -16.59 22.33 -37.48
N GLN A 225 -17.19 21.58 -38.42
CA GLN A 225 -17.60 20.19 -38.19
C GLN A 225 -16.41 19.24 -37.97
N GLU A 226 -15.34 19.40 -38.76
CA GLU A 226 -14.11 18.61 -38.63
C GLU A 226 -13.38 18.93 -37.32
N ARG A 227 -13.37 20.19 -36.91
CA ARG A 227 -12.82 20.65 -35.63
C ARG A 227 -13.53 20.01 -34.45
N ASP A 228 -14.86 20.02 -34.43
CA ASP A 228 -15.66 19.40 -33.37
C ASP A 228 -15.45 17.88 -33.32
N THR A 229 -15.37 17.23 -34.49
CA THR A 229 -15.10 15.79 -34.59
C THR A 229 -13.70 15.46 -34.07
N THR A 230 -12.69 16.22 -34.50
CA THR A 230 -11.30 16.07 -34.07
C THR A 230 -11.16 16.24 -32.56
N ASP A 231 -11.83 17.23 -31.97
CA ASP A 231 -11.80 17.46 -30.53
C ASP A 231 -12.42 16.29 -29.74
N GLN A 232 -13.51 15.71 -30.24
CA GLN A 232 -14.10 14.51 -29.63
C GLN A 232 -13.17 13.31 -29.71
N LEU A 233 -12.53 13.07 -30.86
CA LEU A 233 -11.57 11.98 -31.03
C LEU A 233 -10.34 12.17 -30.12
N VAL A 234 -9.83 13.39 -29.99
CA VAL A 234 -8.71 13.71 -29.08
C VAL A 234 -9.07 13.42 -27.63
N LEU A 235 -10.26 13.83 -27.18
CA LEU A 235 -10.72 13.57 -25.82
C LEU A 235 -10.91 12.07 -25.58
N MET A 236 -11.49 11.35 -26.54
CA MET A 236 -11.66 9.90 -26.48
C MET A 236 -10.30 9.19 -26.40
N PHE A 237 -9.35 9.55 -27.27
CA PHE A 237 -7.99 9.01 -27.26
C PHE A 237 -7.31 9.18 -25.90
N LEU A 238 -7.31 10.40 -25.36
CA LEU A 238 -6.67 10.69 -24.08
C LEU A 238 -7.33 9.93 -22.93
N THR A 239 -8.67 9.81 -22.95
CA THR A 239 -9.44 9.06 -21.95
C THR A 239 -9.13 7.56 -22.02
N GLU A 240 -9.03 6.99 -23.22
CA GLU A 240 -8.70 5.57 -23.43
C GLU A 240 -7.27 5.25 -23.00
N ILE A 241 -6.28 6.08 -23.35
CA ILE A 241 -4.90 5.92 -22.85
C ILE A 241 -4.86 6.02 -21.33
N GLN A 242 -5.52 7.03 -20.76
CA GLN A 242 -5.56 7.20 -19.31
C GLN A 242 -6.19 5.97 -18.62
N THR A 243 -7.28 5.43 -19.19
CA THR A 243 -7.95 4.22 -18.70
C THR A 243 -7.05 2.99 -18.81
N ASP A 244 -6.33 2.80 -19.92
CA ASP A 244 -5.37 1.69 -20.07
C ASP A 244 -4.23 1.78 -19.05
N ILE A 245 -3.72 3.00 -18.79
CA ILE A 245 -2.72 3.22 -17.74
C ILE A 245 -3.29 2.92 -16.36
N TYR A 246 -4.51 3.34 -16.04
CA TYR A 246 -5.15 2.95 -14.77
C TYR A 246 -5.28 1.43 -14.63
N ASP A 247 -5.59 0.75 -15.73
CA ASP A 247 -5.65 -0.70 -15.79
C ASP A 247 -4.27 -1.34 -15.55
N GLN A 248 -3.18 -0.74 -16.07
CA GLN A 248 -1.81 -1.20 -15.81
C GLN A 248 -1.42 -1.17 -14.32
N PHE A 249 -1.96 -0.21 -13.58
CA PHE A 249 -1.71 -0.07 -12.14
C PHE A 249 -2.61 -0.94 -11.28
N GLY A 250 -3.81 -1.27 -11.76
CA GLY A 250 -4.90 -1.62 -10.86
C GLY A 250 -5.96 -2.57 -11.38
N LYS A 251 -5.89 -3.03 -12.63
CA LYS A 251 -6.90 -3.97 -13.11
C LYS A 251 -6.77 -5.28 -12.36
N PHE A 252 -7.90 -5.70 -11.78
CA PHE A 252 -8.13 -7.04 -11.29
C PHE A 252 -7.79 -8.00 -12.43
N CYS A 253 -6.63 -8.65 -12.33
CA CYS A 253 -6.29 -9.70 -13.27
C CYS A 253 -7.26 -10.85 -12.99
N ASP A 254 -8.27 -10.99 -13.83
CA ASP A 254 -8.75 -12.34 -14.14
C ASP A 254 -7.54 -13.12 -14.67
N GLU A 255 -7.47 -14.43 -14.43
CA GLU A 255 -6.25 -15.24 -14.63
C GLU A 255 -5.62 -15.08 -16.04
N GLU A 256 -6.40 -14.66 -17.03
CA GLU A 256 -5.97 -14.43 -18.42
C GLU A 256 -5.30 -13.07 -18.68
N ASP A 257 -5.43 -12.08 -17.79
CA ASP A 257 -5.02 -10.68 -17.99
C ASP A 257 -3.75 -10.27 -17.20
N VAL A 258 -3.01 -11.24 -16.64
CA VAL A 258 -1.76 -11.00 -15.89
C VAL A 258 -0.72 -10.20 -16.69
N VAL A 259 -0.76 -10.30 -18.02
CA VAL A 259 0.20 -9.68 -18.94
C VAL A 259 0.19 -8.13 -18.88
N ARG A 260 -0.90 -7.52 -18.39
CA ARG A 260 -1.13 -6.08 -18.49
C ARG A 260 -0.61 -5.23 -17.32
N ALA A 261 -0.03 -5.83 -16.30
CA ALA A 261 0.40 -5.08 -15.12
C ALA A 261 1.81 -4.50 -15.30
N LEU A 262 2.13 -3.42 -14.58
CA LEU A 262 3.50 -2.93 -14.47
C LEU A 262 4.47 -4.03 -14.02
N ASP A 263 5.60 -4.12 -14.70
CA ASP A 263 6.59 -5.17 -14.48
C ASP A 263 8.00 -4.58 -14.55
N SER A 264 8.76 -4.63 -13.45
CA SER A 264 10.15 -4.12 -13.40
C SER A 264 11.12 -4.83 -14.34
N ASP A 265 10.81 -6.02 -14.82
CA ASP A 265 11.65 -6.75 -15.76
C ASP A 265 11.45 -6.23 -17.20
N ARG A 266 10.32 -5.54 -17.46
CA ARG A 266 9.93 -5.01 -18.77
C ARG A 266 9.93 -3.47 -18.83
N ASP A 267 9.47 -2.85 -17.75
CA ASP A 267 9.19 -1.43 -17.64
C ASP A 267 10.26 -0.76 -16.77
N THR A 268 10.80 0.35 -17.24
CA THR A 268 11.83 1.12 -16.50
C THR A 268 11.19 2.21 -15.64
N GLU A 269 11.88 2.62 -14.57
CA GLU A 269 11.42 3.74 -13.74
C GLU A 269 11.21 5.03 -14.54
N ALA A 270 12.08 5.31 -15.52
CA ALA A 270 11.95 6.48 -16.39
C ALA A 270 10.65 6.44 -17.23
N GLN A 271 10.27 5.26 -17.74
CA GLN A 271 9.03 5.11 -18.50
C GLN A 271 7.79 5.29 -17.62
N VAL A 272 7.81 4.71 -16.42
CA VAL A 272 6.71 4.89 -15.46
C VAL A 272 6.62 6.35 -15.02
N GLU A 273 7.76 7.01 -14.77
CA GLU A 273 7.81 8.43 -14.44
C GLU A 273 7.25 9.31 -15.57
N ALA A 274 7.64 9.07 -16.82
CA ALA A 274 7.14 9.81 -17.97
C ALA A 274 5.62 9.72 -18.07
N ILE A 275 5.06 8.51 -17.94
CA ILE A 275 3.62 8.29 -17.96
C ILE A 275 2.91 9.02 -16.82
N VAL A 276 3.42 8.91 -15.59
CA VAL A 276 2.82 9.53 -14.41
C VAL A 276 2.85 11.05 -14.49
N ARG A 277 3.94 11.63 -14.99
CA ARG A 277 4.04 13.09 -15.22
C ARG A 277 3.08 13.56 -16.31
N PHE A 278 2.82 12.71 -17.31
CA PHE A 278 1.88 13.00 -18.37
C PHE A 278 0.42 12.87 -17.93
N PHE A 279 0.10 11.91 -17.05
CA PHE A 279 -1.22 11.69 -16.46
C PHE A 279 -1.23 11.81 -14.93
N PRO A 280 -0.86 12.97 -14.36
CA PRO A 280 -0.70 13.11 -12.91
C PRO A 280 -2.01 12.92 -12.13
N GLU A 281 -3.15 13.14 -12.78
CA GLU A 281 -4.48 12.91 -12.21
C GLU A 281 -4.65 11.46 -11.74
N MET A 282 -3.90 10.53 -12.34
CA MET A 282 -3.94 9.11 -11.99
C MET A 282 -3.61 8.84 -10.54
N LEU A 283 -2.68 9.59 -9.95
CA LEU A 283 -2.28 9.41 -8.56
C LEU A 283 -3.41 9.74 -7.59
N THR A 284 -4.37 10.56 -8.03
CA THR A 284 -5.45 11.11 -7.19
C THR A 284 -6.79 10.46 -7.40
N SER A 285 -6.97 9.69 -8.48
CA SER A 285 -8.26 9.09 -8.78
C SER A 285 -8.65 8.07 -7.73
N ASN A 286 -9.87 8.24 -7.22
CA ASN A 286 -10.52 7.32 -6.31
C ASN A 286 -11.63 6.53 -7.04
N ASP A 287 -11.63 6.54 -8.37
CA ASP A 287 -12.69 5.89 -9.18
C ASP A 287 -12.58 4.35 -9.19
N TYR A 288 -11.67 3.78 -8.40
CA TYR A 288 -11.57 2.34 -8.24
C TYR A 288 -12.77 1.82 -7.45
N LYS A 289 -13.37 0.73 -7.94
CA LYS A 289 -14.54 0.04 -7.38
C LYS A 289 -14.45 -0.31 -5.88
N PHE A 290 -13.26 -0.21 -5.29
CA PHE A 290 -12.97 -0.59 -3.91
C PHE A 290 -12.25 0.50 -3.12
N GLY A 291 -12.26 1.76 -3.59
CA GLY A 291 -11.63 2.88 -2.89
C GLY A 291 -10.11 2.71 -2.68
N HIS A 292 -9.45 1.92 -3.54
CA HIS A 292 -8.01 1.77 -3.52
C HIS A 292 -7.36 2.90 -4.34
N HIS A 293 -6.29 3.47 -3.80
CA HIS A 293 -5.41 4.34 -4.57
C HIS A 293 -4.49 3.52 -5.47
N PRO A 294 -4.07 4.04 -6.63
CA PRO A 294 -3.20 3.29 -7.55
C PRO A 294 -1.92 2.77 -6.90
N ILE A 295 -1.32 3.53 -5.97
CA ILE A 295 -0.13 3.08 -5.23
C ILE A 295 -0.39 1.88 -4.32
N GLN A 296 -1.62 1.71 -3.81
CA GLN A 296 -2.00 0.53 -3.01
C GLN A 296 -2.13 -0.71 -3.89
N LEU A 297 -2.62 -0.54 -5.13
CA LEU A 297 -2.79 -1.62 -6.10
C LEU A 297 -1.45 -2.25 -6.55
N LEU A 298 -0.35 -1.50 -6.43
CA LEU A 298 0.99 -2.05 -6.62
C LEU A 298 1.45 -2.94 -5.48
N ALA A 299 1.00 -2.68 -4.24
CA ALA A 299 1.40 -3.44 -3.06
C ALA A 299 0.55 -4.71 -2.85
N CYS A 300 -0.71 -4.70 -3.27
CA CYS A 300 -1.55 -5.89 -3.32
C CYS A 300 -2.51 -5.78 -4.51
N ASN A 301 -2.57 -6.83 -5.32
CA ASN A 301 -3.63 -7.04 -6.28
C ASN A 301 -4.73 -7.87 -5.61
N VAL A 302 -5.82 -7.21 -5.23
CA VAL A 302 -7.01 -7.88 -4.71
C VAL A 302 -7.67 -8.56 -5.91
N ASN A 303 -7.97 -9.86 -5.86
CA ASN A 303 -8.84 -10.47 -6.86
C ASN A 303 -10.30 -10.46 -6.38
N ALA A 304 -11.24 -10.89 -7.24
CA ALA A 304 -12.67 -10.96 -6.91
C ALA A 304 -12.99 -11.82 -5.65
N TYR A 305 -12.05 -12.66 -5.21
CA TYR A 305 -12.15 -13.53 -4.04
C TYR A 305 -11.40 -12.99 -2.81
N GLU A 306 -10.98 -11.71 -2.82
CA GLU A 306 -10.21 -11.08 -1.74
C GLU A 306 -8.84 -11.76 -1.47
N ILE A 307 -8.33 -12.52 -2.43
CA ILE A 307 -6.99 -13.09 -2.37
C ILE A 307 -6.03 -12.04 -2.93
N CYS A 308 -5.26 -11.42 -2.05
CA CYS A 308 -4.11 -10.58 -2.43
C CYS A 308 -3.06 -11.44 -3.16
N THR A 309 -2.85 -11.15 -4.44
CA THR A 309 -1.71 -11.64 -5.21
C THR A 309 -0.63 -10.56 -5.18
N LEU A 310 0.59 -10.94 -4.81
CA LEU A 310 1.69 -9.97 -4.70
C LEU A 310 2.45 -9.91 -6.01
N LYS A 311 2.45 -8.75 -6.67
CA LYS A 311 3.25 -8.51 -7.88
C LYS A 311 4.62 -8.01 -7.47
N ALA A 312 5.55 -8.93 -7.25
CA ALA A 312 6.92 -8.61 -6.85
C ALA A 312 7.57 -7.56 -7.79
N ALA A 313 7.31 -7.66 -9.09
CA ALA A 313 7.82 -6.75 -10.10
C ALA A 313 7.23 -5.33 -9.98
N ALA A 314 5.91 -5.22 -9.81
CA ALA A 314 5.21 -3.93 -9.71
C ALA A 314 5.55 -3.15 -8.42
N VAL A 315 5.84 -3.88 -7.33
CA VAL A 315 6.14 -3.30 -6.00
C VAL A 315 7.36 -2.38 -6.03
N SER A 316 8.32 -2.64 -6.90
CA SER A 316 9.53 -1.83 -7.05
C SER A 316 9.25 -0.37 -7.43
N PHE A 317 8.10 -0.07 -8.05
CA PHE A 317 7.72 1.30 -8.45
C PHE A 317 7.08 2.12 -7.32
N ILE A 318 6.76 1.52 -6.17
CA ILE A 318 6.13 2.23 -5.03
C ILE A 318 6.94 3.46 -4.58
N PRO A 319 8.27 3.37 -4.36
CA PRO A 319 9.07 4.52 -3.96
C PRO A 319 9.06 5.66 -4.99
N LEU A 320 9.11 5.32 -6.28
CA LEU A 320 9.01 6.28 -7.38
C LEU A 320 7.67 7.02 -7.34
N LEU A 321 6.57 6.29 -7.24
CA LEU A 321 5.22 6.87 -7.25
C LEU A 321 4.93 7.70 -6.02
N ALA A 322 5.39 7.28 -4.84
CA ALA A 322 5.26 8.09 -3.64
C ALA A 322 6.03 9.41 -3.77
N ARG A 323 7.25 9.38 -4.34
CA ARG A 323 8.05 10.58 -4.64
C ARG A 323 7.32 11.50 -5.63
N LEU A 324 6.87 10.96 -6.75
CA LEU A 324 6.15 11.74 -7.79
C LEU A 324 4.84 12.31 -7.26
N ALA A 325 4.09 11.55 -6.45
CA ALA A 325 2.88 12.05 -5.82
C ALA A 325 3.16 13.25 -4.92
N ILE A 326 4.25 13.25 -4.15
CA ILE A 326 4.66 14.41 -3.34
C ILE A 326 5.08 15.59 -4.22
N GLU A 327 5.89 15.33 -5.25
CA GLU A 327 6.38 16.36 -6.16
C GLU A 327 5.22 17.06 -6.90
N LEU A 328 4.27 16.27 -7.40
CA LEU A 328 3.13 16.75 -8.19
C LEU A 328 1.98 17.26 -7.30
N ALA A 329 1.91 16.88 -6.01
CA ALA A 329 0.86 17.29 -5.08
C ALA A 329 0.75 18.81 -4.89
N VAL A 330 1.82 19.57 -5.15
CA VAL A 330 1.79 21.05 -5.16
C VAL A 330 0.68 21.57 -6.09
N SER A 331 0.38 20.85 -7.16
CA SER A 331 -0.65 21.20 -8.13
C SER A 331 -2.06 20.72 -7.72
N PHE A 332 -2.18 19.75 -6.80
CA PHE A 332 -3.44 19.09 -6.40
C PHE A 332 -3.83 19.37 -4.95
N HIS A 333 -3.48 20.56 -4.45
CA HIS A 333 -3.51 21.03 -3.04
C HIS A 333 -4.78 20.72 -2.22
N LYS A 334 -5.88 20.30 -2.86
CA LYS A 334 -7.16 19.96 -2.22
C LYS A 334 -7.31 18.47 -1.85
N LEU A 335 -6.63 17.53 -2.52
CA LEU A 335 -6.81 16.09 -2.29
C LEU A 335 -5.76 15.48 -1.37
N TRP A 336 -4.57 16.06 -1.35
CA TRP A 336 -3.45 15.58 -0.55
C TRP A 336 -3.29 16.47 0.68
N HIS A 337 -4.02 16.17 1.75
CA HIS A 337 -3.65 16.74 3.04
C HIS A 337 -2.20 16.35 3.37
N ASP A 338 -1.43 17.29 3.90
CA ASP A 338 0.04 17.27 4.11
C ASP A 338 0.61 16.00 4.80
N ASN A 339 -0.24 15.11 5.30
CA ASN A 339 0.12 13.95 6.10
C ASN A 339 0.04 12.60 5.39
N LYS A 340 -0.23 12.56 4.07
CA LYS A 340 -0.43 11.28 3.36
C LYS A 340 0.80 10.73 2.63
N ARG A 341 1.95 11.42 2.67
CA ARG A 341 3.27 10.99 2.14
C ARG A 341 3.18 10.31 0.77
N GLY A 342 2.54 10.99 -0.18
CA GLY A 342 2.38 10.49 -1.55
C GLY A 342 1.50 9.25 -1.69
N GLY A 343 0.56 9.02 -0.76
CA GLY A 343 -0.41 7.92 -0.84
C GLY A 343 -0.09 6.74 0.06
N LEU A 344 1.13 6.69 0.59
CA LEU A 344 1.59 5.59 1.43
C LEU A 344 0.74 5.39 2.69
N LEU A 345 0.15 6.48 3.20
CA LEU A 345 -0.67 6.50 4.43
C LEU A 345 -2.17 6.69 4.14
N CYS A 346 -2.59 6.55 2.89
CA CYS A 346 -4.00 6.42 2.57
C CYS A 346 -4.46 5.03 2.98
N GLU A 347 -5.60 4.98 3.66
CA GLU A 347 -6.22 3.74 4.11
C GLU A 347 -7.22 3.28 3.05
N ASP A 348 -7.21 1.99 2.75
CA ASP A 348 -8.23 1.37 1.91
C ASP A 348 -9.53 1.14 2.69
N ILE A 349 -10.49 0.44 2.06
CA ILE A 349 -11.77 0.05 2.68
C ILE A 349 -11.62 -0.83 3.94
N ASN A 350 -10.47 -1.48 4.13
CA ASN A 350 -10.16 -2.31 5.29
C ASN A 350 -9.40 -1.53 6.38
N GLY A 351 -9.07 -0.26 6.13
CA GLY A 351 -8.21 0.52 7.02
C GLY A 351 -6.73 0.19 6.87
N ASP A 352 -6.33 -0.55 5.84
CA ASP A 352 -4.94 -0.89 5.57
C ASP A 352 -4.33 0.15 4.62
N ASN A 353 -3.10 0.56 4.90
CA ASN A 353 -2.32 1.44 4.03
C ASN A 353 -1.18 0.68 3.31
N VAL A 354 -0.49 1.34 2.37
CA VAL A 354 0.58 0.72 1.57
C VAL A 354 1.66 0.09 2.45
N LEU A 355 2.04 0.72 3.56
CA LEU A 355 3.06 0.19 4.46
C LEU A 355 2.60 -1.13 5.12
N GLN A 356 1.31 -1.24 5.46
CA GLN A 356 0.73 -2.47 5.99
C GLN A 356 0.56 -3.54 4.89
N LEU A 357 0.22 -3.14 3.66
CA LEU A 357 0.15 -4.06 2.50
C LEU A 357 1.54 -4.64 2.18
N LEU A 358 2.61 -3.85 2.35
CA LEU A 358 3.98 -4.32 2.25
C LEU A 358 4.39 -5.30 3.37
N MET A 359 3.53 -5.61 4.33
CA MET A 359 3.77 -6.67 5.33
C MET A 359 3.14 -8.01 4.92
N LEU A 360 2.37 -8.06 3.84
CA LEU A 360 1.73 -9.28 3.38
C LEU A 360 2.72 -10.28 2.77
N SER A 361 2.32 -11.55 2.71
CA SER A 361 2.99 -12.60 1.94
C SER A 361 2.03 -13.13 0.87
N ASP A 362 2.57 -13.63 -0.23
CA ASP A 362 1.78 -14.03 -1.39
C ASP A 362 1.02 -15.33 -1.16
N LYS A 363 -0.30 -15.28 -1.30
CA LYS A 363 -1.25 -16.36 -0.99
C LYS A 363 -1.33 -17.47 -2.02
N ILE A 364 -0.81 -17.26 -3.24
CA ILE A 364 -1.00 -18.23 -4.33
C ILE A 364 -0.05 -19.41 -4.21
N GLU A 365 1.25 -19.17 -4.16
CA GLU A 365 2.25 -20.24 -4.23
C GLU A 365 2.59 -20.82 -2.86
N VAL A 366 1.62 -21.50 -2.24
CA VAL A 366 1.68 -21.92 -0.82
C VAL A 366 2.91 -22.77 -0.46
N HIS A 367 3.50 -23.45 -1.43
CA HIS A 367 4.59 -24.40 -1.22
C HIS A 367 5.91 -24.01 -1.88
N ASN A 368 6.03 -22.80 -2.42
CA ASN A 368 7.25 -22.33 -3.07
C ASN A 368 8.06 -21.43 -2.12
N GLN A 369 8.97 -22.04 -1.36
CA GLN A 369 9.86 -21.34 -0.44
C GLN A 369 10.72 -20.29 -1.16
N GLU A 370 11.24 -20.59 -2.35
CA GLU A 370 12.11 -19.69 -3.11
C GLU A 370 11.36 -18.43 -3.56
N HIS A 371 10.13 -18.60 -4.05
CA HIS A 371 9.25 -17.49 -4.39
C HIS A 371 8.97 -16.58 -3.20
N HIS A 372 8.66 -17.14 -2.03
CA HIS A 372 8.43 -16.33 -0.84
C HIS A 372 9.68 -15.60 -0.35
N GLU A 373 10.86 -16.22 -0.46
CA GLU A 373 12.15 -15.58 -0.16
C GLU A 373 12.48 -14.45 -1.13
N TYR A 374 12.14 -14.63 -2.41
CA TYR A 374 12.24 -13.60 -3.43
C TYR A 374 11.33 -12.41 -3.11
N ILE A 375 10.05 -12.64 -2.84
CA ILE A 375 9.09 -11.61 -2.45
C ILE A 375 9.53 -10.85 -1.20
N ASP A 376 9.97 -11.57 -0.16
CA ASP A 376 10.45 -10.96 1.07
C ASP A 376 11.65 -10.03 0.81
N THR A 377 12.52 -10.41 -0.15
CA THR A 377 13.64 -9.57 -0.60
C THR A 377 13.16 -8.33 -1.32
N GLN A 378 12.26 -8.46 -2.29
CA GLN A 378 11.74 -7.33 -3.06
C GLN A 378 11.05 -6.30 -2.16
N TYR A 379 10.22 -6.76 -1.24
CA TYR A 379 9.50 -5.88 -0.33
C TYR A 379 10.45 -5.22 0.67
N LEU A 380 11.48 -5.93 1.14
CA LEU A 380 12.54 -5.33 1.94
C LEU A 380 13.27 -4.20 1.19
N GLN A 381 13.59 -4.39 -0.09
CA GLN A 381 14.24 -3.34 -0.88
C GLN A 381 13.38 -2.07 -0.96
N VAL A 382 12.07 -2.23 -1.17
CA VAL A 382 11.12 -1.10 -1.15
C VAL A 382 11.12 -0.40 0.22
N LEU A 383 11.05 -1.13 1.33
CA LEU A 383 11.12 -0.52 2.67
C LEU A 383 12.43 0.25 2.90
N ILE A 384 13.57 -0.28 2.41
CA ILE A 384 14.87 0.38 2.47
C ILE A 384 14.86 1.68 1.64
N GLN A 385 14.30 1.66 0.43
CA GLN A 385 14.20 2.85 -0.41
C GLN A 385 13.27 3.90 0.22
N LEU A 386 12.10 3.50 0.71
CA LEU A 386 11.18 4.40 1.42
C LEU A 386 11.83 5.04 2.65
N LYS A 387 12.67 4.29 3.38
CA LYS A 387 13.48 4.84 4.49
C LYS A 387 14.50 5.86 4.00
N LYS A 388 15.22 5.58 2.90
CA LYS A 388 16.20 6.51 2.31
C LYS A 388 15.58 7.81 1.82
N LEU A 389 14.32 7.76 1.37
CA LEU A 389 13.55 8.92 0.93
C LEU A 389 12.83 9.67 2.07
N ASP A 390 13.07 9.29 3.35
CA ASP A 390 12.33 9.79 4.53
C ASP A 390 10.80 9.63 4.45
N LEU A 391 10.32 8.67 3.66
CA LEU A 391 8.90 8.37 3.50
C LEU A 391 8.40 7.32 4.48
N LEU A 392 9.27 6.39 4.89
CA LEU A 392 9.05 5.46 6.00
C LEU A 392 9.82 5.96 7.21
N LYS A 393 9.11 6.18 8.32
CA LYS A 393 9.65 6.70 9.57
C LYS A 393 9.58 5.64 10.65
N LYS A 394 10.44 5.79 11.66
CA LYS A 394 10.51 4.84 12.78
C LYS A 394 9.16 4.73 13.49
N GLU A 395 8.47 5.86 13.66
CA GLU A 395 7.19 5.96 14.35
C GLU A 395 6.08 5.19 13.63
N ASP A 396 6.19 5.00 12.30
CA ASP A 396 5.20 4.26 11.51
C ASP A 396 5.15 2.79 11.89
N ILE A 397 6.30 2.21 12.27
CA ILE A 397 6.40 0.80 12.67
C ILE A 397 5.43 0.51 13.81
N GLN A 398 5.40 1.41 14.81
CA GLN A 398 4.47 1.29 15.94
C GLN A 398 3.07 1.82 15.60
N LYS A 399 2.98 2.98 14.94
CA LYS A 399 1.71 3.66 14.65
C LYS A 399 0.78 2.80 13.80
N TYR A 400 1.33 2.14 12.79
CA TYR A 400 0.58 1.28 11.86
C TYR A 400 0.77 -0.22 12.16
N TYR A 401 1.38 -0.54 13.31
CA TYR A 401 1.58 -1.91 13.78
C TYR A 401 2.23 -2.83 12.74
N LEU A 402 3.19 -2.33 11.96
CA LEU A 402 3.77 -3.05 10.82
C LEU A 402 4.33 -4.41 11.24
N LEU A 403 4.96 -4.49 12.41
CA LEU A 403 5.48 -5.74 12.95
C LEU A 403 4.36 -6.75 13.29
N HIS A 404 3.21 -6.28 13.76
CA HIS A 404 2.05 -7.15 13.98
C HIS A 404 1.43 -7.59 12.66
N GLU A 405 1.31 -6.70 11.68
CA GLU A 405 0.78 -7.04 10.37
C GLU A 405 1.63 -8.12 9.70
N LEU A 406 2.95 -8.00 9.82
CA LEU A 406 3.89 -9.05 9.43
C LEU A 406 3.54 -10.33 10.22
N CYS A 407 3.79 -10.37 11.53
CA CYS A 407 3.61 -11.57 12.34
C CYS A 407 2.22 -12.26 12.24
N TYR A 408 1.14 -11.50 12.00
CA TYR A 408 -0.23 -12.00 11.97
C TYR A 408 -0.70 -12.43 10.57
N LYS A 409 -0.41 -11.67 9.51
CA LYS A 409 -1.05 -11.87 8.19
C LYS A 409 -0.37 -12.95 7.34
N HIS A 410 0.63 -13.66 7.85
CA HIS A 410 1.21 -14.83 7.18
C HIS A 410 0.32 -16.06 7.32
N ARG A 411 -0.32 -16.45 6.23
CA ARG A 411 -1.23 -17.61 6.15
C ARG A 411 -0.63 -18.81 5.40
N ILE A 412 0.70 -18.91 5.29
CA ILE A 412 1.29 -19.70 4.18
C ILE A 412 2.51 -20.52 4.61
N GLY A 413 2.74 -20.73 5.91
CA GLY A 413 3.89 -21.52 6.34
C GLY A 413 5.26 -20.90 6.01
N TYR A 414 5.30 -19.67 5.47
CA TYR A 414 6.51 -18.88 5.30
C TYR A 414 6.51 -17.69 6.26
N PHE A 415 7.64 -17.46 6.92
CA PHE A 415 7.87 -16.30 7.78
C PHE A 415 8.89 -15.36 7.10
N PRO A 416 8.53 -14.09 6.79
CA PRO A 416 9.40 -13.13 6.14
C PRO A 416 10.46 -12.58 7.09
N GLU A 417 11.48 -13.40 7.28
CA GLU A 417 12.59 -13.16 8.18
C GLU A 417 13.33 -11.84 7.85
N LYS A 418 13.48 -11.51 6.56
CA LYS A 418 14.27 -10.36 6.12
C LYS A 418 13.58 -9.04 6.51
N ARG A 419 12.29 -8.90 6.17
CA ARG A 419 11.47 -7.76 6.61
C ARG A 419 11.33 -7.68 8.12
N PHE A 420 11.14 -8.82 8.79
CA PHE A 420 11.02 -8.86 10.25
C PHE A 420 12.28 -8.30 10.92
N ARG A 421 13.46 -8.80 10.52
CA ARG A 421 14.74 -8.37 11.05
C ARG A 421 14.97 -6.88 10.83
N PHE A 422 14.69 -6.38 9.62
CA PHE A 422 14.81 -4.96 9.29
C PHE A 422 13.97 -4.06 10.21
N LEU A 423 12.68 -4.38 10.41
CA LEU A 423 11.79 -3.59 11.27
C LEU A 423 12.23 -3.61 12.73
N VAL A 424 12.63 -4.79 13.22
CA VAL A 424 13.09 -4.96 14.60
C VAL A 424 14.40 -4.24 14.87
N GLU A 425 15.38 -4.34 13.97
CA GLU A 425 16.66 -3.65 14.08
C GLU A 425 16.48 -2.13 14.06
N TRP A 426 15.49 -1.65 13.31
CA TRP A 426 15.18 -0.22 13.26
C TRP A 426 14.42 0.27 14.49
N ASP A 427 13.43 -0.49 14.95
CA ASP A 427 12.69 -0.17 16.17
C ASP A 427 12.41 -1.40 17.05
N PRO A 428 13.35 -1.74 17.95
CA PRO A 428 13.16 -2.86 18.86
C PRO A 428 11.95 -2.69 19.77
N ALA A 429 11.50 -1.47 20.04
CA ALA A 429 10.34 -1.20 20.91
C ALA A 429 9.04 -1.78 20.34
N ALA A 430 8.97 -1.96 19.02
CA ALA A 430 7.83 -2.57 18.35
C ALA A 430 7.57 -4.02 18.80
N ILE A 431 8.58 -4.77 19.28
CA ILE A 431 8.40 -6.13 19.82
C ILE A 431 7.57 -6.13 21.10
N LEU A 432 7.66 -5.06 21.90
CA LEU A 432 6.94 -4.91 23.16
C LEU A 432 5.64 -4.10 22.99
N CYS A 433 5.40 -3.55 21.81
CA CYS A 433 4.21 -2.78 21.54
C CYS A 433 3.02 -3.73 21.47
N ALA A 434 2.00 -3.46 22.26
CA ALA A 434 0.74 -4.17 22.16
C ALA A 434 -0.18 -3.41 21.21
N ARG A 435 -0.84 -4.13 20.29
CA ARG A 435 -1.77 -3.51 19.34
C ARG A 435 -2.90 -2.78 20.07
N ARG A 436 -3.03 -1.47 19.87
CA ARG A 436 -4.16 -0.67 20.38
C ARG A 436 -5.25 -0.57 19.30
N GLY A 437 -6.49 -0.29 19.71
CA GLY A 437 -7.60 -0.03 18.79
C GLY A 437 -8.42 -1.26 18.33
N CYS A 438 -7.80 -2.37 17.91
CA CYS A 438 -8.58 -3.50 17.41
C CYS A 438 -9.28 -4.27 18.54
N ALA A 439 -10.61 -4.18 18.63
CA ALA A 439 -11.39 -4.81 19.70
C ALA A 439 -11.12 -6.31 19.85
N ILE A 440 -10.73 -7.02 18.78
CA ILE A 440 -10.42 -8.47 18.78
C ILE A 440 -8.97 -8.74 19.24
N ARG A 441 -8.05 -7.77 19.03
CA ARG A 441 -6.59 -7.96 19.19
C ARG A 441 -5.93 -7.05 20.24
N LYS A 442 -6.72 -6.28 21.01
CA LYS A 442 -6.19 -5.43 22.09
C LYS A 442 -5.27 -6.25 23.01
N GLY A 443 -4.05 -5.77 23.19
CA GLY A 443 -3.10 -6.36 24.13
C GLY A 443 -2.25 -7.51 23.57
N ARG A 444 -2.34 -7.87 22.28
CA ARG A 444 -1.49 -8.92 21.71
C ARG A 444 -0.11 -8.37 21.38
N LEU A 445 0.92 -9.15 21.68
CA LEU A 445 2.32 -8.92 21.31
C LEU A 445 2.67 -9.70 20.02
N PRO A 446 3.67 -9.27 19.22
CA PRO A 446 4.06 -9.95 17.98
C PRO A 446 4.35 -11.45 18.15
N LEU A 447 4.96 -11.85 19.28
CA LEU A 447 5.23 -13.27 19.57
C LEU A 447 3.95 -14.11 19.64
N ARG A 448 2.85 -13.51 20.14
CA ARG A 448 1.54 -14.15 20.19
C ARG A 448 0.86 -14.16 18.83
N ASP A 449 1.09 -13.14 18.00
CA ASP A 449 0.47 -13.04 16.68
C ASP A 449 0.98 -14.14 15.73
N VAL A 450 2.27 -14.48 15.80
CA VAL A 450 2.84 -15.63 15.05
C VAL A 450 2.20 -16.97 15.45
N LEU A 451 1.61 -17.05 16.64
CA LEU A 451 0.98 -18.25 17.20
C LEU A 451 -0.56 -18.22 17.16
N SER A 452 -1.17 -17.22 16.53
CA SER A 452 -2.63 -17.04 16.58
C SER A 452 -3.36 -18.25 15.97
N PHE A 453 -4.43 -18.72 16.63
CA PHE A 453 -5.15 -19.97 16.32
C PHE A 453 -5.68 -20.12 14.89
N HIS A 454 -6.02 -19.03 14.20
CA HIS A 454 -6.40 -19.09 12.77
C HIS A 454 -5.20 -19.43 11.85
N SER A 455 -3.99 -19.38 12.40
CA SER A 455 -2.73 -19.72 11.75
C SER A 455 -2.21 -21.08 12.20
N SER A 456 -2.92 -21.94 12.94
CA SER A 456 -2.34 -23.23 13.37
C SER A 456 -1.88 -24.12 12.19
N ILE A 457 -2.51 -23.99 11.02
CA ILE A 457 -2.12 -24.66 9.77
C ILE A 457 -0.86 -24.01 9.15
N HIS A 458 -0.54 -22.77 9.52
CA HIS A 458 0.42 -21.92 8.81
C HIS A 458 1.50 -21.30 9.70
N SER A 459 1.41 -21.50 11.01
CA SER A 459 2.36 -21.03 12.00
C SER A 459 3.63 -21.87 11.85
N THR A 460 4.77 -21.21 11.85
CA THR A 460 6.05 -21.91 11.78
C THR A 460 6.78 -21.79 13.10
N ILE A 461 7.35 -22.90 13.54
CA ILE A 461 8.31 -22.88 14.66
C ILE A 461 9.49 -21.94 14.34
N ARG A 462 9.80 -21.74 13.05
CA ARG A 462 10.78 -20.75 12.57
C ARG A 462 10.35 -19.33 12.92
N GLY A 463 9.13 -18.91 12.61
CA GLY A 463 8.62 -17.59 12.98
C GLY A 463 8.65 -17.37 14.49
N PHE A 464 8.18 -18.35 15.26
CA PHE A 464 8.26 -18.30 16.73
C PHE A 464 9.70 -18.09 17.22
N LYS A 465 10.66 -18.86 16.69
CA LYS A 465 12.08 -18.74 17.00
C LYS A 465 12.58 -17.31 16.73
N HIS A 466 12.31 -16.75 15.55
CA HIS A 466 12.81 -15.42 15.18
C HIS A 466 12.26 -14.30 16.07
N VAL A 467 10.96 -14.33 16.37
CA VAL A 467 10.36 -13.33 17.25
C VAL A 467 10.86 -13.48 18.69
N PHE A 468 10.99 -14.71 19.18
CA PHE A 468 11.52 -14.96 20.51
C PHE A 468 12.99 -14.54 20.63
N GLU A 469 13.82 -14.92 19.66
CA GLU A 469 15.23 -14.54 19.59
C GLU A 469 15.40 -13.02 19.56
N ALA A 470 14.61 -12.30 18.78
CA ALA A 470 14.61 -10.85 18.78
C ALA A 470 14.23 -10.28 20.16
N GLY A 471 13.22 -10.85 20.82
CA GLY A 471 12.84 -10.49 22.19
C GLY A 471 13.99 -10.64 23.18
N ILE A 472 14.72 -11.76 23.15
CA ILE A 472 15.89 -11.99 24.00
C ILE A 472 17.06 -11.08 23.62
N ARG A 473 17.33 -10.90 22.32
CA ARG A 473 18.47 -10.09 21.84
C ARG A 473 18.38 -8.64 22.29
N TYR A 474 17.21 -8.01 22.13
CA TYR A 474 17.02 -6.59 22.45
C TYR A 474 16.55 -6.35 23.89
N TYR A 475 15.94 -7.36 24.53
CA TYR A 475 15.45 -7.28 25.90
C TYR A 475 15.88 -8.48 26.75
N PRO A 476 17.20 -8.74 26.89
CA PRO A 476 17.72 -9.97 27.49
C PRO A 476 17.38 -10.18 28.97
N ARG A 477 16.91 -9.13 29.64
CA ARG A 477 16.49 -9.18 31.04
C ARG A 477 15.06 -9.71 31.15
N LYS A 478 14.33 -9.29 32.19
CA LYS A 478 12.92 -9.61 32.43
C LYS A 478 12.09 -9.65 31.14
N LYS A 479 12.08 -8.54 30.41
CA LYS A 479 11.09 -8.28 29.36
C LYS A 479 11.09 -9.34 28.27
N GLY A 480 12.26 -9.78 27.78
CA GLY A 480 12.36 -10.77 26.73
C GLY A 480 11.84 -12.15 27.14
N ILE A 481 12.14 -12.60 28.36
CA ILE A 481 11.65 -13.90 28.87
C ILE A 481 10.17 -13.82 29.19
N THR A 482 9.69 -12.71 29.76
CA THR A 482 8.27 -12.54 30.06
C THR A 482 7.39 -12.60 28.81
N LEU A 483 7.93 -12.32 27.61
CA LEU A 483 7.18 -12.50 26.35
C LEU A 483 6.64 -13.93 26.18
N LEU A 484 7.38 -14.95 26.63
CA LEU A 484 6.92 -16.34 26.53
C LEU A 484 5.72 -16.63 27.43
N PHE A 485 5.60 -15.90 28.52
CA PHE A 485 4.67 -16.19 29.61
C PHE A 485 3.62 -15.10 29.82
N ASP A 486 3.53 -14.15 28.90
CA ASP A 486 2.51 -13.09 28.91
C ASP A 486 1.11 -13.69 28.76
N THR A 487 0.27 -13.48 29.76
CA THR A 487 -1.12 -13.93 29.81
C THR A 487 -2.02 -12.83 29.30
N SER A 488 -2.45 -12.97 28.04
CA SER A 488 -3.57 -12.16 27.58
C SER A 488 -4.81 -12.60 28.35
N ARG A 489 -5.41 -11.67 29.11
CA ARG A 489 -6.64 -11.87 29.91
C ARG A 489 -7.77 -12.59 29.18
N ARG A 490 -7.79 -12.52 27.85
CA ARG A 490 -8.85 -13.07 27.00
C ARG A 490 -8.72 -14.55 26.68
N VAL A 491 -7.50 -15.04 26.53
CA VAL A 491 -7.26 -16.41 26.04
C VAL A 491 -6.84 -17.33 27.18
N GLY A 492 -6.29 -16.77 28.28
CA GLY A 492 -5.81 -17.54 29.42
C GLY A 492 -4.57 -18.41 29.15
N LYS A 493 -4.09 -18.47 27.89
CA LYS A 493 -2.88 -19.20 27.50
C LYS A 493 -1.72 -18.27 27.21
N THR A 494 -0.51 -18.69 27.58
CA THR A 494 0.74 -18.00 27.26
C THR A 494 1.21 -18.33 25.84
N PRO A 495 2.04 -17.48 25.19
CA PRO A 495 2.70 -17.83 23.94
C PRO A 495 3.45 -19.16 24.01
N PHE A 496 4.12 -19.48 25.13
CA PHE A 496 4.78 -20.76 25.33
C PHE A 496 3.82 -21.94 25.27
N GLN A 497 2.69 -21.86 25.98
CA GLN A 497 1.66 -22.91 25.97
C GLN A 497 1.06 -23.09 24.57
N VAL A 498 0.72 -22.00 23.88
CA VAL A 498 0.17 -22.06 22.51
C VAL A 498 1.19 -22.65 21.53
N ALA A 499 2.47 -22.30 21.65
CA ALA A 499 3.54 -22.89 20.85
C ALA A 499 3.69 -24.39 21.14
N CYS A 500 3.63 -24.81 22.41
CA CYS A 500 3.74 -26.22 22.79
C CYS A 500 2.56 -27.05 22.26
N GLU A 501 1.35 -26.50 22.27
CA GLU A 501 0.17 -27.11 21.66
C GLU A 501 0.32 -27.26 20.14
N SER A 502 0.93 -26.28 19.48
CA SER A 502 1.06 -26.26 18.01
C SER A 502 2.22 -27.11 17.49
N PHE A 503 3.37 -27.10 18.18
CA PHE A 503 4.61 -27.70 17.67
C PHE A 503 5.15 -28.86 18.51
N GLY A 504 4.54 -29.13 19.66
CA GLY A 504 5.04 -30.09 20.65
C GLY A 504 6.05 -29.47 21.61
N HIS A 505 5.90 -29.79 22.89
CA HIS A 505 6.69 -29.24 23.98
C HIS A 505 8.20 -29.41 23.78
N GLU A 506 8.67 -30.59 23.32
CA GLU A 506 10.10 -30.85 23.14
C GLU A 506 10.75 -29.94 22.11
N LYS A 507 10.08 -29.72 20.96
CA LYS A 507 10.60 -28.86 19.89
C LYS A 507 10.65 -27.40 20.34
N VAL A 508 9.59 -26.93 21.00
CA VAL A 508 9.54 -25.56 21.55
C VAL A 508 10.62 -25.38 22.62
N MET A 509 10.77 -26.33 23.54
CA MET A 509 11.81 -26.25 24.56
C MET A 509 13.21 -26.28 23.98
N LYS A 510 13.44 -27.04 22.91
CA LYS A 510 14.72 -26.99 22.18
C LYS A 510 14.98 -25.58 21.65
N VAL A 511 14.02 -24.97 20.94
CA VAL A 511 14.15 -23.59 20.45
C VAL A 511 14.43 -22.60 21.57
N VAL A 512 13.70 -22.69 22.69
CA VAL A 512 13.89 -21.79 23.84
C VAL A 512 15.29 -21.95 24.44
N LYS A 513 15.76 -23.20 24.63
CA LYS A 513 17.11 -23.47 25.17
C LYS A 513 18.21 -22.98 24.21
N ASP A 514 18.10 -23.30 22.93
CA ASP A 514 19.06 -22.93 21.90
C ASP A 514 19.17 -21.39 21.80
N THR A 515 18.03 -20.70 21.83
CA THR A 515 17.98 -19.23 21.78
C THR A 515 18.66 -18.59 22.99
N LEU A 516 18.34 -19.09 24.20
CA LEU A 516 18.94 -18.58 25.44
C LEU A 516 20.43 -18.91 25.57
N ALA A 517 20.92 -19.95 24.90
CA ALA A 517 22.34 -20.28 24.84
C ALA A 517 23.10 -19.47 23.75
N HIS A 518 22.44 -19.15 22.63
CA HIS A 518 23.05 -18.47 21.50
C HIS A 518 23.12 -16.95 21.66
N CYS A 519 22.12 -16.34 22.30
CA CYS A 519 22.19 -14.92 22.62
C CYS A 519 23.29 -14.71 23.66
N ASN A 520 24.48 -14.25 23.23
CA ASN A 520 25.65 -13.85 24.05
C ASN A 520 25.38 -12.62 24.93
N THR A 521 24.17 -12.51 25.45
CA THR A 521 23.76 -11.45 26.35
C THR A 521 24.42 -11.70 27.71
N PRO A 522 24.70 -10.65 28.50
CA PRO A 522 25.15 -10.81 29.88
C PRO A 522 24.30 -11.87 30.58
N PRO A 523 24.89 -12.71 31.45
CA PRO A 523 24.17 -13.76 32.16
C PRO A 523 22.86 -13.18 32.67
N LEU A 524 21.75 -13.82 32.28
CA LEU A 524 20.43 -13.42 32.72
C LEU A 524 20.47 -13.25 34.24
N ASN A 525 20.09 -12.08 34.75
CA ASN A 525 19.91 -11.90 36.18
C ASN A 525 18.65 -12.68 36.59
N ILE A 526 18.83 -13.96 36.90
CA ILE A 526 17.74 -14.89 37.19
C ILE A 526 16.99 -14.44 38.45
N GLU A 527 17.67 -13.81 39.41
CA GLU A 527 17.07 -13.27 40.64
C GLU A 527 16.04 -12.18 40.31
N GLU A 528 16.45 -11.19 39.52
CA GLU A 528 15.58 -10.11 39.06
C GLU A 528 14.44 -10.65 38.18
N ALA A 529 14.74 -11.62 37.30
CA ALA A 529 13.74 -12.25 36.45
C ALA A 529 12.67 -13.02 37.26
N VAL A 530 13.09 -13.79 38.28
CA VAL A 530 12.18 -14.55 39.16
C VAL A 530 11.31 -13.60 39.98
N LEU A 531 11.91 -12.62 40.64
CA LEU A 531 11.16 -11.62 41.42
C LEU A 531 10.15 -10.91 40.53
N SER A 532 10.58 -10.48 39.35
CA SER A 532 9.71 -9.69 38.50
C SER A 532 8.64 -10.50 37.80
N ALA A 533 8.87 -11.79 37.52
CA ALA A 533 7.84 -12.71 37.06
C ALA A 533 6.83 -13.03 38.17
N ALA A 534 7.27 -13.12 39.43
CA ALA A 534 6.41 -13.38 40.58
C ALA A 534 5.52 -12.18 40.97
N THR A 535 5.96 -10.95 40.69
CA THR A 535 5.20 -9.72 41.03
C THR A 535 4.32 -9.19 39.89
N ASP A 536 4.51 -9.65 38.66
CA ASP A 536 3.79 -9.12 37.50
C ASP A 536 2.54 -9.94 37.22
N GLU A 537 1.37 -9.36 37.47
CA GLU A 537 0.07 -10.03 37.32
C GLU A 537 -0.21 -10.51 35.89
N ASN A 538 0.49 -9.96 34.88
CA ASN A 538 0.33 -10.38 33.50
C ASN A 538 1.22 -11.57 33.14
N VAL A 539 2.16 -11.97 34.00
CA VAL A 539 3.07 -13.09 33.77
C VAL A 539 2.52 -14.36 34.42
N HIS A 540 2.40 -15.43 33.63
CA HIS A 540 1.95 -16.71 34.15
C HIS A 540 2.95 -17.31 35.14
N LEU A 541 2.45 -18.03 36.14
CA LEU A 541 3.26 -18.72 37.15
C LEU A 541 4.26 -19.73 36.55
N ASP A 542 3.95 -20.29 35.37
CA ASP A 542 4.87 -21.13 34.60
C ASP A 542 6.23 -20.46 34.36
N SER A 543 6.28 -19.13 34.27
CA SER A 543 7.53 -18.38 34.13
C SER A 543 8.43 -18.55 35.37
N VAL A 544 7.85 -18.48 36.56
CA VAL A 544 8.57 -18.66 37.83
C VAL A 544 9.10 -20.09 37.93
N TYR A 545 8.25 -21.09 37.64
CA TYR A 545 8.68 -22.49 37.61
C TYR A 545 9.77 -22.75 36.58
N PHE A 546 9.67 -22.14 35.39
CA PHE A 546 10.66 -22.24 34.34
C PHE A 546 12.02 -21.68 34.79
N LEU A 547 12.04 -20.51 35.42
CA LEU A 547 13.25 -19.86 35.90
C LEU A 547 13.90 -20.65 37.05
N ILE A 548 13.12 -21.12 38.04
CA ILE A 548 13.64 -21.94 39.15
C ILE A 548 14.23 -23.26 38.64
N ARG A 549 13.63 -23.89 37.62
CA ARG A 549 14.20 -25.12 37.03
C ARG A 549 15.53 -24.92 36.33
N ARG A 550 15.85 -23.69 35.89
CA ARG A 550 17.16 -23.38 35.28
C ARG A 550 18.25 -23.21 36.33
N GLU A 551 17.90 -22.68 37.50
CA GLU A 551 18.82 -22.43 38.61
C GLU A 551 18.13 -22.79 39.94
N PRO A 552 18.13 -24.07 40.35
CA PRO A 552 17.34 -24.53 41.49
C PRO A 552 17.78 -23.93 42.83
N ASP A 553 19.01 -23.42 42.92
CA ASP A 553 19.58 -22.73 44.07
C ASP A 553 19.19 -21.24 44.16
N ILE A 554 18.43 -20.71 43.19
CA ILE A 554 18.04 -19.29 43.13
C ILE A 554 17.29 -18.81 44.38
N LEU A 555 16.46 -19.66 44.96
CA LEU A 555 15.69 -19.31 46.16
C LEU A 555 16.62 -19.10 47.37
N GLN A 556 17.70 -19.89 47.48
CA GLN A 556 18.69 -19.71 48.56
C GLN A 556 19.49 -18.42 48.36
N LYS A 557 19.83 -18.09 47.11
CA LYS A 557 20.50 -16.83 46.75
C LYS A 557 19.66 -15.61 47.12
N LEU A 558 18.38 -15.60 46.74
CA LEU A 558 17.43 -14.54 47.09
C LEU A 558 17.26 -14.34 48.60
N LEU A 559 17.22 -15.43 49.38
CA LEU A 559 17.15 -15.38 50.85
C LEU A 559 18.45 -14.83 51.46
N SER A 560 19.60 -15.18 50.90
CA SER A 560 20.92 -14.72 51.36
C SER A 560 21.12 -13.22 51.11
N LEU A 561 20.61 -12.69 50.00
CA LEU A 561 20.62 -11.26 49.67
C LEU A 561 19.78 -10.42 50.64
N SER A 562 18.62 -10.96 51.04
CA SER A 562 17.71 -10.30 51.99
C SER A 562 18.35 -10.18 53.39
N SER A 563 19.13 -11.19 53.78
CA SER A 563 19.86 -11.22 55.06
C SER A 563 21.04 -10.24 55.08
N SER A 564 21.66 -9.98 53.92
CA SER A 564 22.81 -9.06 53.82
C SER A 564 22.39 -7.59 53.89
N SER A 565 21.24 -7.26 53.29
CA SER A 565 20.72 -5.88 53.21
C SER A 565 20.18 -5.31 54.54
N SER A 566 19.81 -6.18 55.47
CA SER A 566 19.26 -5.78 56.78
C SER A 566 20.34 -5.35 57.79
N SER A 567 21.62 -5.70 57.55
CA SER A 567 22.74 -5.36 58.46
C SER A 567 23.27 -3.93 58.30
N SER A 568 23.10 -3.30 57.13
CA SER A 568 23.70 -2.00 56.79
C SER A 568 22.84 -0.79 57.17
N ILE A 569 21.53 -0.97 57.35
CA ILE A 569 20.63 0.12 57.80
C ILE A 569 20.73 0.35 59.31
N ALA A 570 21.03 -0.69 60.09
CA ALA A 570 21.15 -0.58 61.55
C ALA A 570 22.35 0.25 62.04
N SER A 571 23.35 0.50 61.19
CA SER A 571 24.54 1.31 61.55
C SER A 571 24.46 2.78 61.10
N ALA A 572 23.45 3.17 60.32
CA ALA A 572 23.32 4.54 59.80
C ALA A 572 22.46 5.46 60.68
N THR A 573 21.81 4.95 61.73
CA THR A 573 20.93 5.73 62.61
C THR A 573 21.66 6.62 63.63
N HIS A 574 23.00 6.69 63.62
CA HIS A 574 23.75 7.37 64.68
C HIS A 574 24.49 8.67 64.30
N ILE A 575 24.19 9.32 63.15
CA ILE A 575 24.83 10.59 62.78
C ILE A 575 23.82 11.67 62.36
N ASN A 576 23.79 12.74 63.19
CA ASN A 576 23.31 14.11 62.94
C ASN A 576 21.79 14.40 62.94
N GLN A 577 21.22 14.41 64.14
CA GLN A 577 20.21 15.42 64.51
C GLN A 577 20.84 16.83 64.51
N LYS A 578 21.08 17.44 63.34
CA LYS A 578 21.46 18.86 63.25
C LYS A 578 20.30 19.65 62.67
N LYS A 579 19.51 20.23 63.57
CA LYS A 579 18.64 21.43 63.44
C LYS A 579 18.50 21.94 62.00
N ARG A 580 17.41 21.56 61.31
CA ARG A 580 16.88 22.34 60.20
C ARG A 580 15.67 23.14 60.67
N LYS A 581 15.90 24.44 60.74
CA LYS A 581 14.98 25.54 61.05
C LYS A 581 13.86 25.54 60.01
N ARG A 582 12.61 25.38 60.44
CA ARG A 582 11.41 25.65 59.63
C ARG A 582 11.49 27.09 59.11
N ASN A 583 11.44 27.26 57.80
CA ASN A 583 10.94 28.48 57.19
C ASN A 583 9.63 28.10 56.51
N ASP A 584 8.54 28.42 57.20
CA ASP A 584 7.23 28.53 56.59
C ASP A 584 7.29 29.62 55.51
N LYS A 585 7.04 29.24 54.27
CA LYS A 585 6.71 30.22 53.24
C LYS A 585 5.44 29.76 52.54
N LYS A 586 4.33 30.35 52.99
CA LYS A 586 3.09 30.53 52.23
C LYS A 586 3.43 30.92 50.79
N LYS A 587 2.81 30.22 49.85
CA LYS A 587 2.32 30.74 48.57
C LYS A 587 1.02 29.96 48.35
N ASP A 588 -0.11 30.56 48.69
CA ASP A 588 -0.84 31.55 47.87
C ASP A 588 -1.21 30.93 46.52
N ASP A 589 -2.50 30.63 46.49
CA ASP A 589 -3.42 30.55 45.36
C ASP A 589 -2.99 31.38 44.15
N ASP A 590 -3.16 30.79 42.96
CA ASP A 590 -3.50 31.41 41.68
C ASP A 590 -3.82 30.20 40.78
N ASP A 591 -5.08 29.84 40.54
CA ASP A 591 -6.00 30.51 39.61
C ASP A 591 -5.35 30.77 38.25
N ASP A 592 -5.75 29.98 37.26
CA ASP A 592 -6.10 30.48 35.94
C ASP A 592 -6.50 29.28 35.05
N GLY A 593 -7.76 29.31 34.64
CA GLY A 593 -8.28 28.46 33.59
C GLY A 593 -7.76 28.87 32.22
N ASN A 594 -7.71 27.89 31.31
CA ASN A 594 -8.22 28.03 29.95
C ASN A 594 -8.47 26.64 29.35
#